data_AF-A0A7C4YLJ0-F1
#
_entry.id   AF-A0A7C4YLJ0-F1
#
_cell.length_a   1.000
_cell.length_b   1.000
_cell.length_c   1.000
_cell.angle_alpha   90.00
_cell.angle_beta   90.00
_cell.angle_gamma   90.00
#
_symmetry.space_group_name_H-M   'P 1'
#
loop_
_entity.id
_entity.type
_entity.pdbx_description
1 polymer ?
#
loop_
_entity_poly.entity_id
_entity_poly.type
_entity_poly.pdbx_seq_one_letter_code
_entity_poly.pdbx_strand_id
1 'polypeptide(L)'
;MKRICLLPPTGWVACVFIIFVLSHAVPAADPSRPLYVIAHRCNDPQEINAALHEGANAIECDVRTRPLLFVKPGWYVDHDICRPGSTTLDDWLAAAKSAAHRWGERFALIVFDIKTPNSAAAVDELIELHQRARAILPSDLNLIFSIADYENRGAFEKLRTKLGNHDGLAIDADNDPGKVQRYFNREIGVSNFWYGNGTFVLGIGPNVKPSIRRAVALRDRDGKIKKVYVWTLRADSSIDEYFGEIRADGVMVNNPNIDTAVKIAKRYGRLALRADPHFSAAKPIVATTPSEQVGLMRLSADKAWPHLCPRSSSDGDGDGLPDGLEQTLAEKFAPIVYHEKDEPNLPTNVDWLLDRTSLWFHDNVCGAHIRVFPNDSSRKLTQSALHWRSQGTCHLNDAFDSYGWADHGNLGARGIFGSEKLTNGSKERTFYFDDVADEFRRGSTDTRDWTTYFHAYPNESGGVTLQYWRFYAYNDGGKFGSHGGDWEGLHVVLDGQHQPTAVYLMNHEGKGFNKSDVEWHGTHPIIYVEHGKHGSLRGGPKNGYRQECWSGGKVTHPNGSRTDSGRLLNVGEKTACLNDQGYCQILWMTVFGQAAASCFSPSMNRVPAI
;
A
#
# COMPACT_ATOMS: atom_id res chain seq x y z
N MET A 1 42.71 62.23 -43.03
CA MET A 1 42.21 62.37 -41.64
C MET A 1 41.55 61.05 -41.21
N LYS A 2 41.53 60.80 -39.90
CA LYS A 2 41.49 59.51 -39.19
C LYS A 2 40.14 58.74 -39.21
N ARG A 3 40.24 57.42 -38.95
CA ARG A 3 39.19 56.46 -38.54
C ARG A 3 38.38 56.92 -37.30
N ILE A 4 37.17 56.37 -37.10
CA ILE A 4 36.69 55.68 -35.87
C ILE A 4 35.30 55.02 -36.12
N CYS A 5 35.12 53.83 -35.53
CA CYS A 5 33.94 52.95 -35.52
C CYS A 5 32.75 53.46 -34.68
N LEU A 6 31.55 52.86 -34.84
CA LEU A 6 30.62 52.47 -33.76
C LEU A 6 29.53 51.50 -34.28
N LEU A 7 29.22 50.45 -33.48
CA LEU A 7 28.17 49.44 -33.66
C LEU A 7 26.78 49.95 -33.22
N PRO A 8 25.64 49.35 -33.67
CA PRO A 8 24.29 49.78 -33.30
C PRO A 8 23.70 49.03 -32.07
N PRO A 9 22.65 49.57 -31.43
CA PRO A 9 22.06 49.02 -30.21
C PRO A 9 20.95 47.99 -30.47
N THR A 10 20.75 47.14 -29.46
CA THR A 10 19.80 46.02 -29.36
C THR A 10 18.34 46.46 -29.23
N GLY A 11 17.47 45.89 -30.05
CA GLY A 11 16.01 45.99 -29.94
C GLY A 11 15.41 44.70 -29.38
N TRP A 12 14.63 44.82 -28.31
CA TRP A 12 13.87 43.74 -27.67
C TRP A 12 12.63 43.39 -28.49
N VAL A 13 12.46 42.11 -28.83
CA VAL A 13 11.19 41.56 -29.35
C VAL A 13 10.53 40.76 -28.23
N ALA A 14 9.37 41.22 -27.78
CA ALA A 14 8.53 40.47 -26.86
C ALA A 14 7.87 39.30 -27.61
N CYS A 15 8.38 38.08 -27.40
CA CYS A 15 7.69 36.85 -27.76
C CYS A 15 6.58 36.59 -26.74
N VAL A 16 5.32 36.80 -27.14
CA VAL A 16 4.16 36.30 -26.42
C VAL A 16 4.14 34.77 -26.58
N PHE A 17 4.61 34.07 -25.54
CA PHE A 17 4.40 32.63 -25.43
C PHE A 17 2.94 32.37 -25.05
N ILE A 18 2.16 31.86 -26.01
CA ILE A 18 0.89 31.22 -25.71
C ILE A 18 1.22 29.87 -25.06
N ILE A 19 1.09 29.82 -23.74
CA ILE A 19 1.15 28.59 -22.96
C ILE A 19 -0.07 27.75 -23.31
N PHE A 20 0.11 26.68 -24.09
CA PHE A 20 -0.86 25.59 -24.08
C PHE A 20 -0.62 24.77 -22.80
N VAL A 21 -1.36 25.09 -21.75
CA VAL A 21 -1.54 24.19 -20.62
C VAL A 21 -2.31 22.99 -21.19
N LEU A 22 -1.63 21.86 -21.40
CA LEU A 22 -2.32 20.58 -21.46
C LEU A 22 -2.86 20.31 -20.05
N SER A 23 -4.05 20.85 -19.79
CA SER A 23 -4.85 20.41 -18.66
C SER A 23 -5.05 18.91 -18.84
N HIS A 24 -4.61 18.10 -17.88
CA HIS A 24 -5.17 16.76 -17.73
C HIS A 24 -6.68 16.97 -17.66
N ALA A 25 -7.39 16.59 -18.72
CA ALA A 25 -8.83 16.70 -18.72
C ALA A 25 -9.30 15.78 -17.59
N VAL A 26 -9.76 16.38 -16.49
CA VAL A 26 -10.56 15.68 -15.49
C VAL A 26 -11.59 14.88 -16.29
N PRO A 27 -11.69 13.55 -16.10
CA PRO A 27 -12.70 12.77 -16.79
C PRO A 27 -14.02 13.49 -16.61
N ALA A 28 -14.68 13.84 -17.72
CA ALA A 28 -15.95 14.56 -17.64
C ALA A 28 -16.87 13.81 -16.68
N ALA A 29 -17.52 14.54 -15.77
CA ALA A 29 -18.43 13.94 -14.78
C ALA A 29 -19.34 12.94 -15.49
N ASP A 30 -19.35 11.69 -15.04
CA ASP A 30 -20.29 10.69 -15.55
C ASP A 30 -21.59 10.87 -14.76
N PRO A 31 -22.60 11.58 -15.28
CA PRO A 31 -23.81 11.87 -14.52
C PRO A 31 -24.60 10.60 -14.18
N SER A 32 -24.25 9.46 -14.79
CA SER A 32 -24.87 8.17 -14.51
C SER A 32 -24.23 7.41 -13.34
N ARG A 33 -23.03 7.80 -12.89
CA ARG A 33 -22.28 7.12 -11.81
C ARG A 33 -22.80 7.54 -10.43
N PRO A 34 -23.46 6.62 -9.67
CA PRO A 34 -23.89 6.90 -8.31
C PRO A 34 -22.72 6.76 -7.34
N LEU A 35 -22.50 7.78 -6.51
CA LEU A 35 -21.42 7.87 -5.53
C LEU A 35 -21.96 8.03 -4.11
N TYR A 36 -21.22 7.51 -3.14
CA TYR A 36 -21.59 7.53 -1.72
C TYR A 36 -20.60 8.39 -0.93
N VAL A 37 -21.11 9.45 -0.31
CA VAL A 37 -20.41 10.16 0.76
C VAL A 37 -21.01 9.64 2.05
N ILE A 38 -20.23 8.81 2.75
CA ILE A 38 -20.64 8.10 3.96
C ILE A 38 -20.14 8.90 5.17
N ALA A 39 -21.05 9.42 5.97
CA ALA A 39 -20.67 10.10 7.21
C ALA A 39 -20.26 9.07 8.27
N HIS A 40 -19.02 9.16 8.74
CA HIS A 40 -18.43 8.25 9.72
C HIS A 40 -18.95 8.53 11.13
N ARG A 41 -19.13 7.47 11.92
CA ARG A 41 -19.50 7.45 13.35
C ARG A 41 -20.73 8.30 13.68
N CYS A 42 -21.82 8.14 12.92
CA CYS A 42 -23.10 8.76 13.25
C CYS A 42 -23.79 8.00 14.39
N ASN A 43 -23.14 7.89 15.54
CA ASN A 43 -23.55 7.05 16.66
C ASN A 43 -24.62 7.73 17.51
N ASP A 44 -24.62 9.06 17.55
CA ASP A 44 -25.65 9.82 18.23
C ASP A 44 -26.84 10.12 17.30
N PRO A 45 -28.10 9.97 17.76
CA PRO A 45 -29.29 10.24 16.95
C PRO A 45 -29.32 11.62 16.27
N GLN A 46 -28.71 12.62 16.91
CA GLN A 46 -28.62 13.99 16.41
C GLN A 46 -27.64 14.11 15.23
N GLU A 47 -26.58 13.32 15.22
CA GLU A 47 -25.54 13.34 14.18
C GLU A 47 -26.07 12.85 12.83
N ILE A 48 -27.06 11.95 12.83
CA ILE A 48 -27.74 11.48 11.61
C ILE A 48 -28.27 12.67 10.80
N ASN A 49 -29.05 13.56 11.44
CA ASN A 49 -29.62 14.71 10.74
C ASN A 49 -28.58 15.77 10.43
N ALA A 50 -27.55 15.93 11.28
CA ALA A 50 -26.45 16.86 11.00
C ALA A 50 -25.67 16.44 9.75
N ALA A 51 -25.28 15.17 9.65
CA ALA A 51 -24.57 14.62 8.50
C ALA A 51 -25.36 14.74 7.19
N LEU A 52 -26.64 14.37 7.22
CA LEU A 52 -27.52 14.48 6.05
C LEU A 52 -27.77 15.95 5.65
N HIS A 53 -27.78 16.87 6.63
CA HIS A 53 -27.88 18.31 6.37
C HIS A 53 -26.64 18.86 5.67
N GLU A 54 -25.44 18.43 6.09
CA GLU A 54 -24.16 18.73 5.43
C GLU A 54 -24.03 18.09 4.03
N GLY A 55 -24.98 17.22 3.65
CA GLY A 55 -25.13 16.71 2.30
C GLY A 55 -24.67 15.28 2.09
N ALA A 56 -24.27 14.55 3.14
CA ALA A 56 -24.05 13.11 3.05
C ALA A 56 -25.31 12.41 2.53
N ASN A 57 -25.14 11.38 1.72
CA ASN A 57 -26.24 10.54 1.23
C ASN A 57 -26.23 9.13 1.86
N ALA A 58 -25.20 8.84 2.65
CA ALA A 58 -25.06 7.62 3.42
C ALA A 58 -24.47 7.93 4.80
N ILE A 59 -24.73 7.06 5.77
CA ILE A 59 -24.14 7.15 7.11
C ILE A 59 -23.59 5.79 7.52
N GLU A 60 -22.61 5.81 8.42
CA GLU A 60 -22.12 4.64 9.14
C GLU A 60 -22.38 4.82 10.64
N CYS A 61 -22.70 3.74 11.34
CA CYS A 61 -22.75 3.70 12.80
C CYS A 61 -22.20 2.39 13.35
N ASP A 62 -21.55 2.51 14.52
CA ASP A 62 -20.93 1.41 15.22
C ASP A 62 -21.97 0.69 16.09
N VAL A 63 -22.19 -0.61 15.87
CA VAL A 63 -23.15 -1.40 16.63
C VAL A 63 -22.49 -2.53 17.39
N ARG A 64 -22.94 -2.76 18.62
CA ARG A 64 -22.41 -3.86 19.44
C ARG A 64 -23.32 -4.36 20.54
N THR A 65 -23.01 -5.59 20.98
CA THR A 65 -23.50 -6.19 22.22
C THR A 65 -22.46 -6.01 23.35
N ARG A 66 -22.88 -6.06 24.62
CA ARG A 66 -22.19 -5.47 25.80
C ARG A 66 -20.67 -5.75 25.95
N PRO A 67 -19.89 -4.74 26.39
CA PRO A 67 -18.57 -4.98 27.00
C PRO A 67 -18.44 -4.73 28.53
N LEU A 68 -19.47 -4.28 29.28
CA LEU A 68 -19.35 -3.96 30.73
C LEU A 68 -20.49 -4.50 31.64
N LEU A 69 -20.15 -4.69 32.93
CA LEU A 69 -21.11 -4.93 34.01
C LEU A 69 -22.05 -3.70 34.19
N PHE A 70 -23.32 -3.95 34.53
CA PHE A 70 -24.38 -2.97 34.86
C PHE A 70 -25.13 -2.25 33.72
N VAL A 71 -24.80 -2.49 32.45
CA VAL A 71 -25.64 -2.08 31.30
C VAL A 71 -26.76 -3.11 31.09
N LYS A 72 -27.95 -2.81 30.54
CA LYS A 72 -28.99 -3.84 30.24
C LYS A 72 -28.57 -4.72 29.06
N PRO A 73 -28.98 -6.00 28.95
CA PRO A 73 -28.64 -6.81 27.77
C PRO A 73 -29.33 -6.22 26.54
N GLY A 74 -28.65 -6.24 25.40
CA GLY A 74 -29.20 -5.74 24.13
C GLY A 74 -28.16 -5.09 23.24
N TRP A 75 -28.64 -4.59 22.10
CA TRP A 75 -27.86 -3.86 21.11
C TRP A 75 -27.79 -2.36 21.42
N TYR A 76 -26.60 -1.80 21.23
CA TYR A 76 -26.29 -0.38 21.40
C TYR A 76 -25.54 0.14 20.19
N VAL A 77 -25.61 1.46 19.99
CA VAL A 77 -24.82 2.18 18.99
C VAL A 77 -23.68 2.90 19.70
N ASP A 78 -22.46 2.36 19.60
CA ASP A 78 -21.28 2.81 20.34
C ASP A 78 -19.99 2.24 19.72
N HIS A 79 -18.99 3.10 19.49
CA HIS A 79 -17.69 2.70 18.95
C HIS A 79 -16.81 1.98 19.98
N ASP A 80 -16.74 2.51 21.21
CA ASP A 80 -15.66 2.21 22.16
C ASP A 80 -16.10 1.25 23.26
N ILE A 81 -17.19 1.57 23.97
CA ILE A 81 -17.67 0.80 25.11
C ILE A 81 -19.07 1.24 25.55
N CYS A 82 -20.02 0.30 25.65
CA CYS A 82 -21.36 0.60 26.17
C CYS A 82 -21.30 1.03 27.64
N ARG A 83 -21.94 2.14 27.99
CA ARG A 83 -22.06 2.70 29.34
C ARG A 83 -23.54 2.88 29.72
N PRO A 84 -23.87 3.04 31.01
CA PRO A 84 -25.21 3.49 31.40
C PRO A 84 -25.55 4.80 30.67
N GLY A 85 -26.62 4.77 29.86
CA GLY A 85 -27.03 5.91 29.03
C GLY A 85 -26.51 5.90 27.59
N SER A 86 -25.71 4.91 27.17
CA SER A 86 -25.39 4.71 25.74
C SER A 86 -26.67 4.56 24.93
N THR A 87 -26.67 5.11 23.72
CA THR A 87 -27.78 5.05 22.78
C THR A 87 -28.16 3.60 22.49
N THR A 88 -29.42 3.25 22.75
CA THR A 88 -29.93 1.92 22.40
C THR A 88 -30.13 1.82 20.89
N LEU A 89 -30.02 0.61 20.34
CA LEU A 89 -30.28 0.41 18.92
C LEU A 89 -31.68 0.87 18.51
N ASP A 90 -32.71 0.64 19.32
CA ASP A 90 -34.09 1.04 19.00
C ASP A 90 -34.26 2.56 18.94
N ASP A 91 -33.69 3.29 19.90
CA ASP A 91 -33.73 4.74 19.92
C ASP A 91 -33.02 5.32 18.69
N TRP A 92 -31.87 4.74 18.34
CA TRP A 92 -31.12 5.12 17.14
C TRP A 92 -31.90 4.80 15.86
N LEU A 93 -32.47 3.60 15.74
CA LEU A 93 -33.28 3.19 14.58
C LEU A 93 -34.54 4.06 14.42
N ALA A 94 -35.17 4.49 15.52
CA ALA A 94 -36.30 5.41 15.48
C ALA A 94 -35.89 6.79 14.92
N ALA A 95 -34.71 7.28 15.29
CA ALA A 95 -34.15 8.51 14.73
C ALA A 95 -33.75 8.35 13.26
N ALA A 96 -33.10 7.25 12.89
CA ALA A 96 -32.75 6.91 11.52
C ALA A 96 -33.99 6.78 10.63
N LYS A 97 -35.07 6.14 11.11
CA LYS A 97 -36.37 6.09 10.44
C LYS A 97 -36.94 7.50 10.20
N SER A 98 -36.91 8.34 11.22
CA SER A 98 -37.39 9.72 11.12
C SER A 98 -36.58 10.53 10.10
N ALA A 99 -35.26 10.34 10.06
CA ALA A 99 -34.39 10.90 9.05
C ALA A 99 -34.69 10.35 7.65
N ALA A 100 -34.91 9.04 7.50
CA ALA A 100 -35.26 8.41 6.23
C ALA A 100 -36.58 8.93 5.66
N HIS A 101 -37.57 9.24 6.50
CA HIS A 101 -38.79 9.92 6.06
C HIS A 101 -38.54 11.38 5.68
N ARG A 102 -37.74 12.11 6.47
CA ARG A 102 -37.45 13.53 6.22
C ARG A 102 -36.64 13.76 4.94
N TRP A 103 -35.59 12.96 4.72
CA TRP A 103 -34.62 13.16 3.65
C TRP A 103 -34.97 12.38 2.38
N GLY A 104 -35.89 11.41 2.48
CA GLY A 104 -36.42 10.64 1.36
C GLY A 104 -35.31 9.97 0.55
N GLU A 105 -35.42 10.05 -0.77
CA GLU A 105 -34.47 9.47 -1.73
C GLU A 105 -33.01 9.90 -1.52
N ARG A 106 -32.76 11.04 -0.87
CA ARG A 106 -31.38 11.52 -0.62
C ARG A 106 -30.67 10.71 0.47
N PHE A 107 -31.41 10.11 1.40
CA PHE A 107 -30.83 9.21 2.37
C PHE A 107 -30.91 7.78 1.82
N ALA A 108 -29.80 7.37 1.21
CA ALA A 108 -29.73 6.22 0.33
C ALA A 108 -29.28 4.93 1.04
N LEU A 109 -28.41 5.04 2.04
CA LEU A 109 -27.72 3.89 2.64
C LEU A 109 -27.37 4.09 4.12
N ILE A 110 -27.49 3.02 4.92
CA ILE A 110 -26.88 2.89 6.24
C ILE A 110 -25.85 1.74 6.21
N VAL A 111 -24.66 1.98 6.75
CA VAL A 111 -23.64 0.96 7.02
C VAL A 111 -23.62 0.72 8.54
N PHE A 112 -23.89 -0.51 8.96
CA PHE A 112 -23.71 -0.94 10.35
C PHE A 112 -22.31 -1.55 10.50
N ASP A 113 -21.41 -0.87 11.22
CA ASP A 113 -20.09 -1.38 11.59
C ASP A 113 -20.22 -2.23 12.87
N ILE A 114 -20.18 -3.56 12.71
CA ILE A 114 -20.45 -4.50 13.78
C ILE A 114 -19.16 -4.79 14.55
N LYS A 115 -19.06 -4.25 15.77
CA LYS A 115 -17.86 -4.40 16.62
C LYS A 115 -17.79 -5.71 17.40
N THR A 116 -18.84 -6.53 17.36
CA THR A 116 -18.91 -7.80 18.10
C THR A 116 -19.29 -8.96 17.18
N PRO A 117 -18.31 -9.71 16.66
CA PRO A 117 -18.58 -11.08 16.26
C PRO A 117 -17.54 -12.07 16.81
N ASN A 118 -17.11 -11.94 18.07
CA ASN A 118 -16.02 -12.77 18.62
C ASN A 118 -16.50 -14.06 19.33
N SER A 119 -17.67 -14.61 19.01
CA SER A 119 -18.09 -15.92 19.57
C SER A 119 -19.09 -16.66 18.68
N ALA A 120 -19.27 -17.97 18.91
CA ALA A 120 -20.30 -18.78 18.23
C ALA A 120 -21.74 -18.28 18.46
N ALA A 121 -21.98 -17.45 19.49
CA ALA A 121 -23.26 -16.78 19.72
C ALA A 121 -23.50 -15.57 18.79
N ALA A 122 -22.45 -15.04 18.15
CA ALA A 122 -22.52 -13.86 17.27
C ALA A 122 -23.48 -14.04 16.10
N VAL A 123 -23.65 -15.27 15.61
CA VAL A 123 -24.49 -15.54 14.45
C VAL A 123 -25.97 -15.21 14.72
N ASP A 124 -26.48 -15.55 15.90
CA ASP A 124 -27.88 -15.30 16.25
C ASP A 124 -28.09 -13.81 16.60
N GLU A 125 -27.07 -13.16 17.16
CA GLU A 125 -27.07 -11.71 17.42
C GLU A 125 -27.13 -10.90 16.11
N LEU A 126 -26.39 -11.28 15.07
CA LEU A 126 -26.44 -10.61 13.76
C LEU A 126 -27.81 -10.76 13.08
N ILE A 127 -28.47 -11.91 13.25
CA ILE A 127 -29.85 -12.10 12.77
C ILE A 127 -30.81 -11.19 13.54
N GLU A 128 -30.67 -11.07 14.85
CA GLU A 128 -31.48 -10.15 15.66
C GLU A 128 -31.30 -8.70 15.18
N LEU A 129 -30.07 -8.24 15.00
CA LEU A 129 -29.75 -6.91 14.48
C LEU A 129 -30.45 -6.66 13.13
N HIS A 130 -30.30 -7.58 12.17
CA HIS A 130 -30.94 -7.49 10.86
C HIS A 130 -32.46 -7.40 10.96
N GLN A 131 -33.08 -8.30 11.71
CA GLN A 131 -34.54 -8.34 11.87
C GLN A 131 -35.07 -7.08 12.53
N ARG A 132 -34.38 -6.58 13.55
CA ARG A 132 -34.76 -5.38 14.31
C ARG A 132 -34.63 -4.12 13.45
N ALA A 133 -33.53 -3.99 12.71
CA ALA A 133 -33.36 -2.93 11.72
C ALA A 133 -34.48 -2.95 10.67
N ARG A 134 -34.79 -4.13 10.10
CA ARG A 134 -35.84 -4.28 9.09
C ARG A 134 -37.27 -4.14 9.62
N ALA A 135 -37.49 -4.37 10.91
CA ALA A 135 -38.79 -4.13 11.54
C ALA A 135 -39.09 -2.63 11.70
N ILE A 136 -38.05 -1.79 11.89
CA ILE A 136 -38.21 -0.36 12.20
C ILE A 136 -38.02 0.53 10.97
N LEU A 137 -36.95 0.28 10.20
CA LEU A 137 -36.55 1.11 9.07
C LEU A 137 -37.44 0.88 7.84
N PRO A 138 -37.54 1.88 6.94
CA PRO A 138 -38.24 1.70 5.66
C PRO A 138 -37.67 0.51 4.86
N SER A 139 -38.54 -0.30 4.27
CA SER A 139 -38.16 -1.53 3.55
C SER A 139 -37.30 -1.28 2.31
N ASP A 140 -37.40 -0.08 1.74
CA ASP A 140 -36.66 0.43 0.59
C ASP A 140 -35.31 1.06 0.96
N LEU A 141 -35.02 1.27 2.25
CA LEU A 141 -33.72 1.79 2.68
C LEU A 141 -32.66 0.69 2.58
N ASN A 142 -31.54 1.03 1.93
CA ASN A 142 -30.45 0.07 1.73
C ASN A 142 -29.59 -0.02 2.98
N LEU A 143 -29.26 -1.25 3.38
CA LEU A 143 -28.50 -1.55 4.58
C LEU A 143 -27.30 -2.41 4.21
N ILE A 144 -26.13 -2.04 4.73
CA ILE A 144 -24.91 -2.88 4.72
C ILE A 144 -24.64 -3.32 6.15
N PHE A 145 -24.47 -4.62 6.36
CA PHE A 145 -23.99 -5.20 7.61
C PHE A 145 -22.51 -5.53 7.44
N SER A 146 -21.65 -4.73 8.07
CA SER A 146 -20.19 -4.77 7.90
C SER A 146 -19.50 -5.35 9.13
N ILE A 147 -18.46 -6.15 8.91
CA ILE A 147 -17.48 -6.51 9.94
C ILE A 147 -16.09 -6.10 9.47
N ALA A 148 -15.23 -5.68 10.40
CA ALA A 148 -13.86 -5.30 10.07
C ALA A 148 -13.00 -6.51 9.68
N ASP A 149 -12.93 -7.49 10.58
CA ASP A 149 -11.98 -8.60 10.46
C ASP A 149 -12.58 -9.79 9.67
N TYR A 150 -11.86 -10.22 8.63
CA TYR A 150 -12.20 -11.40 7.85
C TYR A 150 -12.26 -12.67 8.70
N GLU A 151 -11.53 -12.77 9.80
CA GLU A 151 -11.59 -13.95 10.67
C GLU A 151 -12.95 -14.12 11.35
N ASN A 152 -13.72 -13.04 11.47
CA ASN A 152 -15.07 -13.08 12.03
C ASN A 152 -16.17 -13.37 10.98
N ARG A 153 -15.80 -13.64 9.72
CA ARG A 153 -16.74 -13.86 8.60
C ARG A 153 -17.78 -14.95 8.86
N GLY A 154 -17.47 -15.96 9.68
CA GLY A 154 -18.40 -17.05 10.01
C GLY A 154 -19.76 -16.55 10.55
N ALA A 155 -19.80 -15.35 11.12
CA ALA A 155 -21.03 -14.67 11.53
C ALA A 155 -22.06 -14.50 10.39
N PHE A 156 -21.62 -14.41 9.14
CA PHE A 156 -22.49 -14.20 7.97
C PHE A 156 -23.18 -15.46 7.45
N GLU A 157 -22.74 -16.66 7.83
CA GLU A 157 -23.20 -17.92 7.23
C GLU A 157 -24.70 -18.18 7.40
N LYS A 158 -25.29 -17.80 8.54
CA LYS A 158 -26.75 -17.86 8.72
C LYS A 158 -27.45 -16.60 8.24
N LEU A 159 -26.84 -15.42 8.46
CA LEU A 159 -27.44 -14.13 8.07
C LEU A 159 -27.73 -14.06 6.56
N ARG A 160 -26.89 -14.67 5.71
CA ARG A 160 -27.10 -14.74 4.26
C ARG A 160 -28.50 -15.21 3.84
N THR A 161 -29.15 -16.06 4.65
CA THR A 161 -30.48 -16.61 4.37
C THR A 161 -31.62 -15.64 4.66
N LYS A 162 -31.31 -14.48 5.26
CA LYS A 162 -32.27 -13.45 5.67
C LYS A 162 -32.20 -12.18 4.82
N LEU A 163 -31.18 -12.04 3.97
CA LEU A 163 -30.97 -10.84 3.17
C LEU A 163 -32.12 -10.64 2.16
N GLY A 164 -32.72 -9.45 2.17
CA GLY A 164 -33.62 -8.97 1.13
C GLY A 164 -32.88 -8.24 0.00
N ASN A 165 -33.65 -7.70 -0.94
CA ASN A 165 -33.11 -6.97 -2.10
C ASN A 165 -32.39 -5.65 -1.75
N HIS A 166 -32.63 -5.15 -0.53
CA HIS A 166 -32.02 -3.92 -0.01
C HIS A 166 -30.97 -4.19 1.07
N ASP A 167 -30.63 -5.46 1.31
CA ASP A 167 -29.62 -5.87 2.29
C ASP A 167 -28.35 -6.34 1.58
N GLY A 168 -27.21 -5.92 2.11
CA GLY A 168 -25.93 -6.47 1.73
C GLY A 168 -24.96 -6.63 2.89
N LEU A 169 -23.86 -7.30 2.59
CA LEU A 169 -22.79 -7.59 3.54
C LEU A 169 -21.50 -6.90 3.11
N ALA A 170 -20.62 -6.60 4.07
CA ALA A 170 -19.28 -6.10 3.78
C ALA A 170 -18.24 -6.70 4.75
N ILE A 171 -17.01 -6.83 4.24
CA ILE A 171 -15.81 -6.94 5.06
C ILE A 171 -14.98 -5.71 4.71
N ASP A 172 -14.58 -4.94 5.72
CA ASP A 172 -14.07 -3.59 5.49
C ASP A 172 -12.72 -3.23 6.11
N ALA A 173 -11.92 -4.22 6.54
CA ALA A 173 -10.52 -4.00 6.94
C ALA A 173 -9.53 -5.07 6.44
N ASP A 174 -9.94 -5.96 5.51
CA ASP A 174 -9.08 -7.02 4.97
C ASP A 174 -8.33 -6.57 3.71
N ASN A 175 -7.02 -6.80 3.65
CA ASN A 175 -6.17 -6.35 2.55
C ASN A 175 -6.24 -7.23 1.27
N ASP A 176 -6.93 -8.37 1.30
CA ASP A 176 -7.14 -9.25 0.13
C ASP A 176 -8.61 -9.24 -0.35
N PRO A 177 -8.99 -8.31 -1.26
CA PRO A 177 -10.34 -8.27 -1.81
C PRO A 177 -10.68 -9.53 -2.63
N GLY A 178 -9.69 -10.26 -3.14
CA GLY A 178 -9.90 -11.53 -3.83
C GLY A 178 -10.37 -12.63 -2.88
N LYS A 179 -9.79 -12.68 -1.66
CA LYS A 179 -10.23 -13.57 -0.59
C LYS A 179 -11.65 -13.23 -0.14
N VAL A 180 -11.94 -11.95 0.11
CA VAL A 180 -13.31 -11.48 0.45
C VAL A 180 -14.32 -11.83 -0.64
N GLN A 181 -13.98 -11.59 -1.91
CA GLN A 181 -14.83 -11.94 -3.04
C GLN A 181 -15.10 -13.45 -3.12
N ARG A 182 -14.06 -14.30 -2.94
CA ARG A 182 -14.22 -15.76 -2.96
C ARG A 182 -15.15 -16.22 -1.84
N TYR A 183 -14.96 -15.69 -0.63
CA TYR A 183 -15.82 -16.01 0.52
C TYR A 183 -17.29 -15.72 0.24
N PHE A 184 -17.62 -14.46 -0.05
CA PHE A 184 -19.01 -14.09 -0.28
C PHE A 184 -19.59 -14.82 -1.50
N ASN A 185 -18.91 -14.78 -2.63
CA ASN A 185 -19.49 -15.27 -3.87
C ASN A 185 -19.50 -16.80 -4.00
N ARG A 186 -18.41 -17.48 -3.62
CA ARG A 186 -18.25 -18.93 -3.86
C ARG A 186 -18.52 -19.76 -2.63
N GLU A 187 -18.04 -19.35 -1.46
CA GLU A 187 -18.13 -20.18 -0.25
C GLU A 187 -19.53 -20.11 0.36
N ILE A 188 -20.10 -18.91 0.49
CA ILE A 188 -21.44 -18.74 1.10
C ILE A 188 -22.54 -18.34 0.11
N GLY A 189 -22.20 -18.05 -1.15
CA GLY A 189 -23.17 -17.82 -2.23
C GLY A 189 -23.95 -16.49 -2.13
N VAL A 190 -23.38 -15.47 -1.50
CA VAL A 190 -23.93 -14.12 -1.40
C VAL A 190 -23.55 -13.31 -2.64
N SER A 191 -24.55 -12.69 -3.28
CA SER A 191 -24.35 -11.77 -4.41
C SER A 191 -24.40 -10.30 -4.03
N ASN A 192 -25.04 -9.96 -2.92
CA ASN A 192 -25.24 -8.57 -2.48
C ASN A 192 -24.16 -8.19 -1.47
N PHE A 193 -22.92 -8.03 -1.94
CA PHE A 193 -21.81 -7.66 -1.05
C PHE A 193 -20.97 -6.52 -1.59
N TRP A 194 -20.49 -5.71 -0.66
CA TRP A 194 -19.56 -4.61 -0.88
C TRP A 194 -18.19 -5.00 -0.30
N TYR A 195 -17.15 -4.32 -0.75
CA TYR A 195 -15.82 -4.40 -0.16
C TYR A 195 -15.42 -3.04 0.39
N GLY A 196 -14.94 -3.01 1.62
CA GLY A 196 -14.33 -1.85 2.22
C GLY A 196 -12.87 -2.10 2.56
N ASN A 197 -12.08 -1.03 2.65
CA ASN A 197 -10.84 -1.07 3.42
C ASN A 197 -10.52 0.32 3.95
N GLY A 198 -9.79 0.40 5.04
CA GLY A 198 -9.53 1.65 5.69
C GLY A 198 -8.61 1.56 6.89
N THR A 199 -8.32 2.72 7.44
CA THR A 199 -7.59 2.87 8.70
C THR A 199 -7.90 4.22 9.33
N PHE A 200 -7.49 4.39 10.57
CA PHE A 200 -7.64 5.63 11.31
C PHE A 200 -7.03 6.82 10.56
N VAL A 201 -7.68 7.98 10.67
CA VAL A 201 -7.50 9.23 9.88
C VAL A 201 -6.08 9.83 9.91
N LEU A 202 -5.13 9.22 10.63
CA LEU A 202 -3.75 9.67 10.77
C LEU A 202 -2.73 8.90 9.92
N GLY A 203 -3.15 8.00 9.03
CA GLY A 203 -2.24 7.43 8.04
C GLY A 203 -2.85 6.25 7.33
N ILE A 204 -3.21 6.44 6.06
CA ILE A 204 -3.66 5.37 5.16
C ILE A 204 -2.54 4.33 5.10
N GLY A 205 -2.78 3.14 5.68
CA GLY A 205 -1.79 2.08 5.77
C GLY A 205 -1.38 1.63 4.36
N PRO A 206 -0.14 1.14 4.17
CA PRO A 206 0.42 0.88 2.84
C PRO A 206 -0.43 -0.04 1.98
N ASN A 207 -1.30 -0.86 2.58
CA ASN A 207 -2.13 -1.85 1.89
C ASN A 207 -3.56 -1.38 1.59
N VAL A 208 -4.04 -0.26 2.16
CA VAL A 208 -5.43 0.21 1.94
C VAL A 208 -5.61 0.65 0.50
N LYS A 209 -4.74 1.52 -0.01
CA LYS A 209 -4.87 2.03 -1.38
C LYS A 209 -4.70 0.94 -2.45
N PRO A 210 -3.68 0.06 -2.39
CA PRO A 210 -3.57 -1.08 -3.33
C PRO A 210 -4.77 -2.02 -3.26
N SER A 211 -5.28 -2.33 -2.06
CA SER A 211 -6.42 -3.23 -1.91
C SER A 211 -7.72 -2.62 -2.46
N ILE A 212 -7.96 -1.31 -2.27
CA ILE A 212 -9.10 -0.61 -2.89
C ILE A 212 -8.97 -0.62 -4.43
N ARG A 213 -7.79 -0.30 -4.99
CA ARG A 213 -7.56 -0.38 -6.45
C ARG A 213 -7.84 -1.79 -6.98
N ARG A 214 -7.33 -2.81 -6.30
CA ARG A 214 -7.57 -4.22 -6.66
C ARG A 214 -9.05 -4.59 -6.53
N ALA A 215 -9.76 -4.11 -5.53
CA ALA A 215 -11.18 -4.36 -5.35
C ALA A 215 -12.02 -3.71 -6.47
N VAL A 216 -11.67 -2.50 -6.90
CA VAL A 216 -12.29 -1.83 -8.06
C VAL A 216 -12.04 -2.64 -9.32
N ALA A 217 -10.81 -3.11 -9.56
CA ALA A 217 -10.49 -3.96 -10.70
C ALA A 217 -11.30 -5.28 -10.68
N LEU A 218 -11.45 -5.93 -9.52
CA LEU A 218 -12.28 -7.12 -9.36
C LEU A 218 -13.77 -6.83 -9.56
N ARG A 219 -14.28 -5.70 -9.02
CA ARG A 219 -15.66 -5.21 -9.23
C ARG A 219 -15.95 -5.06 -10.72
N ASP A 220 -15.06 -4.40 -11.46
CA ASP A 220 -15.26 -4.07 -12.87
C ASP A 220 -15.06 -5.29 -13.79
N ARG A 221 -14.09 -6.16 -13.46
CA ARG A 221 -13.79 -7.38 -14.23
C ARG A 221 -14.83 -8.48 -14.03
N ASP A 222 -15.15 -8.79 -12.77
CA ASP A 222 -15.95 -9.99 -12.43
C ASP A 222 -17.43 -9.65 -12.15
N GLY A 223 -17.74 -8.39 -11.85
CA GLY A 223 -19.08 -7.94 -11.47
C GLY A 223 -19.63 -8.55 -10.18
N LYS A 224 -18.76 -9.18 -9.36
CA LYS A 224 -19.16 -9.88 -8.12
C LYS A 224 -19.23 -8.94 -6.94
N ILE A 225 -18.14 -8.21 -6.66
CA ILE A 225 -18.18 -7.05 -5.75
C ILE A 225 -19.15 -6.04 -6.35
N LYS A 226 -20.10 -5.52 -5.57
CA LYS A 226 -21.12 -4.58 -6.07
C LYS A 226 -20.67 -3.15 -5.98
N LYS A 227 -20.04 -2.79 -4.87
CA LYS A 227 -19.43 -1.48 -4.65
C LYS A 227 -18.18 -1.60 -3.79
N VAL A 228 -17.30 -0.62 -3.94
CA VAL A 228 -16.05 -0.48 -3.18
C VAL A 228 -16.06 0.86 -2.45
N TYR A 229 -15.77 0.85 -1.15
CA TYR A 229 -15.63 2.08 -0.36
C TYR A 229 -14.33 2.10 0.45
N VAL A 230 -13.88 3.30 0.79
CA VAL A 230 -12.69 3.53 1.63
C VAL A 230 -13.04 4.33 2.86
N TRP A 231 -12.39 4.03 3.99
CA TRP A 231 -12.54 4.78 5.24
C TRP A 231 -11.18 5.00 5.96
N THR A 232 -11.03 5.95 6.89
CA THR A 232 -11.75 7.22 6.92
C THR A 232 -10.85 8.29 6.30
N LEU A 233 -11.36 9.02 5.32
CA LEU A 233 -10.61 10.07 4.62
C LEU A 233 -10.81 11.43 5.28
N ARG A 234 -9.77 12.28 5.19
CA ARG A 234 -9.81 13.68 5.63
C ARG A 234 -9.28 14.66 4.59
N ALA A 235 -8.23 14.31 3.87
CA ALA A 235 -7.64 15.21 2.89
C ALA A 235 -8.47 15.27 1.60
N ASP A 236 -8.73 16.47 1.11
CA ASP A 236 -9.47 16.72 -0.13
C ASP A 236 -8.82 16.02 -1.33
N SER A 237 -7.47 16.03 -1.38
CA SER A 237 -6.70 15.33 -2.42
C SER A 237 -6.93 13.82 -2.38
N SER A 238 -7.01 13.21 -1.20
CA SER A 238 -7.33 11.78 -1.08
C SER A 238 -8.76 11.49 -1.54
N ILE A 239 -9.73 12.31 -1.14
CA ILE A 239 -11.13 12.14 -1.57
C ILE A 239 -11.25 12.28 -3.10
N ASP A 240 -10.54 13.24 -3.67
CA ASP A 240 -10.45 13.45 -5.12
C ASP A 240 -9.87 12.25 -5.85
N GLU A 241 -8.74 11.73 -5.36
CA GLU A 241 -8.08 10.55 -5.93
C GLU A 241 -8.98 9.31 -5.88
N TYR A 242 -9.64 9.04 -4.74
CA TYR A 242 -10.48 7.86 -4.61
C TYR A 242 -11.70 7.89 -5.52
N PHE A 243 -12.32 9.05 -5.75
CA PHE A 243 -13.43 9.17 -6.69
C PHE A 243 -13.00 9.24 -8.15
N GLY A 244 -11.94 10.01 -8.43
CA GLY A 244 -11.46 10.31 -9.78
C GLY A 244 -10.62 9.18 -10.37
N GLU A 245 -9.45 8.93 -9.79
CA GLU A 245 -8.44 8.02 -10.32
C GLU A 245 -8.73 6.56 -9.98
N ILE A 246 -8.94 6.26 -8.69
CA ILE A 246 -9.16 4.88 -8.21
C ILE A 246 -10.58 4.41 -8.54
N ARG A 247 -11.50 5.35 -8.74
CA ARG A 247 -12.90 5.09 -9.08
C ARG A 247 -13.67 4.24 -8.04
N ALA A 248 -13.38 4.44 -6.75
CA ALA A 248 -14.20 3.92 -5.67
C ALA A 248 -15.65 4.41 -5.77
N ASP A 249 -16.59 3.63 -5.28
CA ASP A 249 -18.01 4.03 -5.28
C ASP A 249 -18.34 4.91 -4.07
N GLY A 250 -17.66 4.68 -2.94
CA GLY A 250 -17.90 5.41 -1.70
C GLY A 250 -16.63 5.89 -1.01
N VAL A 251 -16.73 7.03 -0.33
CA VAL A 251 -15.74 7.49 0.63
C VAL A 251 -16.42 7.73 1.97
N MET A 252 -15.78 7.30 3.04
CA MET A 252 -16.23 7.55 4.40
C MET A 252 -15.40 8.69 5.00
N VAL A 253 -16.07 9.71 5.53
CA VAL A 253 -15.44 10.95 6.02
C VAL A 253 -16.00 11.38 7.36
N ASN A 254 -15.16 11.98 8.19
CA ASN A 254 -15.58 12.63 9.43
C ASN A 254 -16.22 14.00 9.15
N ASN A 255 -17.03 14.48 10.08
CA ASN A 255 -17.33 15.92 10.20
C ASN A 255 -16.03 16.67 10.58
N PRO A 256 -15.66 17.78 9.92
CA PRO A 256 -16.43 18.65 8.99
C PRO A 256 -16.22 18.42 7.49
N ASN A 257 -15.65 17.29 7.07
CA ASN A 257 -15.27 17.07 5.67
C ASN A 257 -16.42 16.66 4.73
N ILE A 258 -17.65 16.57 5.22
CA ILE A 258 -18.81 16.07 4.45
C ILE A 258 -19.12 16.97 3.25
N ASP A 259 -19.32 18.28 3.44
CA ASP A 259 -19.65 19.22 2.35
C ASP A 259 -18.56 19.23 1.27
N THR A 260 -17.29 19.18 1.68
CA THR A 260 -16.17 19.07 0.74
C THR A 260 -16.23 17.75 -0.03
N ALA A 261 -16.42 16.62 0.63
CA ALA A 261 -16.55 15.33 -0.04
C ALA A 261 -17.71 15.29 -1.04
N VAL A 262 -18.84 15.94 -0.71
CA VAL A 262 -19.99 16.09 -1.61
C VAL A 262 -19.64 16.92 -2.85
N LYS A 263 -18.95 18.06 -2.66
CA LYS A 263 -18.48 18.90 -3.78
C LYS A 263 -17.54 18.11 -4.69
N ILE A 264 -16.63 17.33 -4.12
CA ILE A 264 -15.69 16.50 -4.88
C ILE A 264 -16.41 15.38 -5.62
N ALA A 265 -17.30 14.62 -4.96
CA ALA A 265 -18.07 13.54 -5.58
C ALA A 265 -18.83 14.03 -6.82
N LYS A 266 -19.45 15.22 -6.75
CA LYS A 266 -20.18 15.84 -7.87
C LYS A 266 -19.32 16.18 -9.08
N ARG A 267 -17.99 16.21 -8.96
CA ARG A 267 -17.08 16.36 -10.11
C ARG A 267 -16.94 15.07 -10.92
N TYR A 268 -17.18 13.90 -10.31
CA TYR A 268 -16.95 12.58 -10.90
C TYR A 268 -18.21 11.78 -11.16
N GLY A 269 -19.34 12.19 -10.58
CA GLY A 269 -20.64 11.58 -10.79
C GLY A 269 -21.74 12.33 -10.07
N ARG A 270 -22.77 11.61 -9.63
CA ARG A 270 -23.85 12.14 -8.79
C ARG A 270 -23.92 11.39 -7.48
N LEU A 271 -24.46 12.03 -6.45
CA LEU A 271 -24.79 11.31 -5.22
C LEU A 271 -25.85 10.25 -5.53
N ALA A 272 -25.60 9.05 -5.01
CA ALA A 272 -26.54 7.93 -5.07
C ALA A 272 -27.84 8.30 -4.35
N LEU A 273 -28.96 7.90 -4.94
CA LEU A 273 -30.29 7.97 -4.37
C LEU A 273 -30.70 6.59 -3.83
N ARG A 274 -31.70 6.57 -2.96
CA ARG A 274 -32.22 5.33 -2.38
C ARG A 274 -32.67 4.34 -3.47
N ALA A 275 -33.33 4.81 -4.52
CA ALA A 275 -33.77 4.01 -5.65
C ALA A 275 -32.66 3.51 -6.60
N ASP A 276 -31.40 3.93 -6.43
CA ASP A 276 -30.31 3.43 -7.27
C ASP A 276 -30.06 1.93 -7.08
N PRO A 277 -29.45 1.24 -8.05
CA PRO A 277 -29.14 -0.18 -7.89
C PRO A 277 -27.86 -0.39 -7.06
N HIS A 278 -28.01 -0.46 -5.73
CA HIS A 278 -26.92 -0.61 -4.74
C HIS A 278 -26.21 -1.97 -4.79
N PHE A 279 -26.93 -3.02 -5.20
CA PHE A 279 -26.44 -4.41 -5.24
C PHE A 279 -26.33 -4.98 -6.66
N SER A 280 -26.42 -4.12 -7.67
CA SER A 280 -26.07 -4.48 -9.04
C SER A 280 -24.60 -4.18 -9.29
N ALA A 281 -23.98 -4.93 -10.21
CA ALA A 281 -22.64 -4.58 -10.66
C ALA A 281 -22.67 -3.16 -11.26
N ALA A 282 -21.64 -2.36 -10.99
CA ALA A 282 -21.46 -1.11 -11.71
C ALA A 282 -21.43 -1.41 -13.21
N LYS A 283 -22.10 -0.58 -14.03
CA LYS A 283 -22.00 -0.74 -15.48
C LYS A 283 -20.54 -0.54 -15.88
N PRO A 284 -19.92 -1.47 -16.62
CA PRO A 284 -18.58 -1.24 -17.13
C PRO A 284 -18.61 0.01 -18.02
N ILE A 285 -17.77 0.98 -17.69
CA ILE A 285 -17.61 2.17 -18.52
C ILE A 285 -16.70 1.74 -19.66
N VAL A 286 -17.31 1.50 -20.81
CA VAL A 286 -16.57 1.34 -22.06
C VAL A 286 -15.82 2.64 -22.28
N ALA A 287 -14.48 2.60 -22.19
CA ALA A 287 -13.66 3.70 -22.67
C ALA A 287 -13.99 3.87 -24.16
N THR A 288 -14.74 4.92 -24.50
CA THR A 288 -14.98 5.29 -25.90
C THR A 288 -13.65 5.78 -26.45
N THR A 289 -12.94 4.89 -27.14
CA THR A 289 -11.89 5.28 -28.07
C THR A 289 -12.54 6.06 -29.22
N PRO A 290 -12.14 7.31 -29.50
CA PRO A 290 -12.53 7.96 -30.75
C PRO A 290 -11.75 7.32 -31.89
N SER A 291 -12.43 6.51 -32.71
CA SER A 291 -11.91 6.07 -34.00
C SER A 291 -12.01 7.19 -35.04
N GLU A 292 -10.87 7.57 -35.59
CA GLU A 292 -10.60 8.06 -36.96
C GLU A 292 -11.58 9.05 -37.64
N GLN A 293 -11.10 10.28 -37.90
CA GLN A 293 -10.93 10.84 -39.25
C GLN A 293 -10.43 12.31 -39.18
N VAL A 294 -9.12 12.55 -39.32
CA VAL A 294 -8.59 13.74 -40.01
C VAL A 294 -7.27 13.34 -40.69
N GLY A 295 -7.15 13.69 -41.97
CA GLY A 295 -6.22 13.12 -42.92
C GLY A 295 -4.73 13.43 -42.68
N LEU A 296 -3.93 12.60 -43.36
CA LEU A 296 -2.50 12.73 -43.57
C LEU A 296 -2.07 14.17 -43.85
N MET A 297 -1.30 14.75 -42.93
CA MET A 297 -0.27 15.71 -43.27
C MET A 297 1.05 15.21 -42.68
N ARG A 298 1.91 14.70 -43.56
CA ARG A 298 3.32 14.43 -43.24
C ARG A 298 3.95 15.76 -42.78
N LEU A 299 4.33 15.84 -41.51
CA LEU A 299 5.36 16.76 -41.07
C LEU A 299 6.59 15.95 -40.68
N SER A 300 7.71 16.42 -41.21
CA SER A 300 9.00 15.76 -41.31
C SER A 300 9.53 15.24 -39.99
N ALA A 301 10.03 14.00 -40.01
CA ALA A 301 11.19 13.66 -39.21
C ALA A 301 12.29 14.68 -39.52
N ASP A 302 12.75 15.39 -38.50
CA ASP A 302 14.15 15.73 -38.27
C ASP A 302 14.27 16.79 -37.16
N LYS A 303 14.45 16.30 -35.92
CA LYS A 303 15.46 16.76 -34.95
C LYS A 303 15.39 15.88 -33.68
N ALA A 304 16.47 15.13 -33.49
CA ALA A 304 16.77 14.10 -32.49
C ALA A 304 16.52 14.54 -31.02
N TRP A 305 16.17 13.63 -30.08
CA TRP A 305 17.07 12.57 -29.56
C TRP A 305 16.60 11.12 -29.78
N PRO A 306 17.53 10.14 -29.86
CA PRO A 306 17.26 8.76 -30.23
C PRO A 306 17.01 7.86 -29.01
N HIS A 307 16.09 6.91 -29.20
CA HIS A 307 16.10 5.54 -28.66
C HIS A 307 16.47 5.33 -27.17
N LEU A 308 15.50 5.43 -26.25
CA LEU A 308 15.67 4.81 -24.91
C LEU A 308 14.44 4.14 -24.29
N CYS A 309 13.26 4.10 -24.93
CA CYS A 309 12.16 3.26 -24.45
C CYS A 309 12.06 1.97 -25.27
N PRO A 310 12.24 0.77 -24.68
CA PRO A 310 11.69 -0.45 -25.25
C PRO A 310 10.16 -0.31 -25.33
N ARG A 311 9.57 -0.81 -26.42
CA ARG A 311 8.13 -0.75 -26.73
C ARG A 311 7.26 -1.71 -25.87
N SER A 312 7.53 -1.90 -24.58
CA SER A 312 6.64 -2.69 -23.73
C SER A 312 5.66 -1.77 -23.00
N SER A 313 4.41 -1.77 -23.43
CA SER A 313 3.27 -1.18 -22.71
C SER A 313 2.71 -2.12 -21.64
N SER A 314 3.50 -3.11 -21.22
CA SER A 314 3.12 -4.05 -20.17
C SER A 314 3.41 -3.40 -18.83
N ASP A 315 2.43 -3.46 -17.94
CA ASP A 315 2.52 -3.16 -16.52
C ASP A 315 2.26 -4.53 -15.86
N GLY A 316 3.34 -5.25 -15.63
CA GLY A 316 3.34 -6.66 -15.24
C GLY A 316 3.01 -6.85 -13.76
N ASP A 317 3.27 -5.85 -12.95
CA ASP A 317 3.04 -5.87 -11.50
C ASP A 317 1.80 -5.08 -11.06
N GLY A 318 1.21 -4.28 -11.95
CA GLY A 318 -0.10 -3.64 -11.81
C GLY A 318 -0.07 -2.38 -10.96
N ASP A 319 1.08 -1.71 -10.84
CA ASP A 319 1.27 -0.52 -10.02
C ASP A 319 0.79 0.78 -10.71
N GLY A 320 0.50 0.70 -12.02
CA GLY A 320 0.07 1.82 -12.87
C GLY A 320 1.21 2.48 -13.67
N LEU A 321 2.44 1.95 -13.59
CA LEU A 321 3.59 2.30 -14.40
C LEU A 321 3.87 1.16 -15.38
N PRO A 322 4.18 1.47 -16.66
CA PRO A 322 4.68 0.44 -17.54
C PRO A 322 6.06 -0.04 -17.07
N ASP A 323 6.30 -1.35 -17.00
CA ASP A 323 7.58 -1.96 -16.60
C ASP A 323 8.77 -1.36 -17.37
N GLY A 324 8.54 -1.01 -18.65
CA GLY A 324 9.55 -0.38 -19.50
C GLY A 324 9.91 1.04 -19.06
N LEU A 325 8.95 1.81 -18.55
CA LEU A 325 9.18 3.13 -17.97
C LEU A 325 9.93 3.00 -16.64
N GLU A 326 9.51 2.08 -15.77
CA GLU A 326 10.19 1.81 -14.50
C GLU A 326 11.66 1.47 -14.74
N GLN A 327 11.94 0.51 -15.62
CA GLN A 327 13.31 0.13 -15.97
C GLN A 327 14.07 1.35 -16.52
N THR A 328 13.48 2.12 -17.43
CA THR A 328 14.15 3.31 -18.02
C THR A 328 14.53 4.33 -16.95
N LEU A 329 13.63 4.60 -15.99
CA LEU A 329 13.87 5.54 -14.91
C LEU A 329 14.88 4.97 -13.90
N ALA A 330 14.79 3.69 -13.58
CA ALA A 330 15.72 3.00 -12.70
C ALA A 330 17.15 3.00 -13.24
N GLU A 331 17.34 2.67 -14.52
CA GLU A 331 18.65 2.73 -15.19
C GLU A 331 19.23 4.15 -15.15
N LYS A 332 18.38 5.16 -15.42
CA LYS A 332 18.80 6.56 -15.49
C LYS A 332 19.21 7.12 -14.13
N PHE A 333 18.53 6.74 -13.07
CA PHE A 333 18.71 7.31 -11.74
C PHE A 333 19.33 6.34 -10.72
N ALA A 334 19.82 5.18 -11.17
CA ALA A 334 20.51 4.22 -10.32
C ALA A 334 21.69 4.87 -9.59
N PRO A 335 21.94 4.54 -8.33
CA PRO A 335 23.00 5.18 -7.55
C PRO A 335 24.40 4.75 -8.00
N ILE A 336 25.37 5.60 -7.66
CA ILE A 336 26.76 5.19 -7.51
C ILE A 336 27.03 5.01 -6.03
N VAL A 337 27.55 3.85 -5.65
CA VAL A 337 27.72 3.47 -4.25
C VAL A 337 29.19 3.30 -3.94
N TYR A 338 29.66 3.99 -2.91
CA TYR A 338 31.00 3.83 -2.37
C TYR A 338 31.00 2.93 -1.14
N HIS A 339 31.76 1.85 -1.22
CA HIS A 339 32.10 0.98 -0.09
C HIS A 339 33.54 1.30 0.32
N GLU A 340 33.86 1.35 1.61
CA GLU A 340 35.22 1.66 2.05
C GLU A 340 36.22 0.55 1.61
N LYS A 341 37.51 0.91 1.50
CA LYS A 341 38.55 0.01 0.96
C LYS A 341 38.66 -1.32 1.74
N ASP A 342 38.39 -1.24 3.03
CA ASP A 342 38.50 -2.27 4.05
C ASP A 342 37.13 -2.69 4.58
N GLU A 343 36.05 -2.40 3.84
CA GLU A 343 34.70 -2.86 4.17
C GLU A 343 34.72 -4.36 4.53
N PRO A 344 34.32 -4.72 5.76
CA PRO A 344 34.33 -6.11 6.22
C PRO A 344 33.28 -6.94 5.50
N ASN A 345 32.14 -6.33 5.15
CA ASN A 345 30.96 -7.02 4.63
C ASN A 345 30.53 -6.40 3.30
N LEU A 346 30.86 -7.07 2.19
CA LEU A 346 30.60 -6.64 0.82
C LEU A 346 29.18 -7.06 0.36
N PRO A 347 28.61 -6.40 -0.67
CA PRO A 347 27.31 -6.78 -1.20
C PRO A 347 27.27 -8.20 -1.77
N THR A 348 26.05 -8.72 -1.88
CA THR A 348 25.74 -9.99 -2.55
C THR A 348 24.30 -9.97 -3.09
N ASN A 349 23.74 -11.13 -3.42
CA ASN A 349 22.37 -11.30 -3.90
C ASN A 349 21.60 -12.38 -3.14
N VAL A 350 20.29 -12.44 -3.37
CA VAL A 350 19.38 -13.37 -2.66
C VAL A 350 19.72 -14.81 -2.98
N ASP A 351 19.95 -15.17 -4.23
CA ASP A 351 20.27 -16.55 -4.60
C ASP A 351 21.58 -17.03 -3.94
N TRP A 352 22.58 -16.14 -3.87
CA TRP A 352 23.83 -16.39 -3.16
C TRP A 352 23.59 -16.68 -1.66
N LEU A 353 22.67 -15.95 -1.02
CA LEU A 353 22.28 -16.18 0.36
C LEU A 353 21.58 -17.54 0.51
N LEU A 354 20.59 -17.82 -0.33
CA LEU A 354 19.77 -19.03 -0.24
C LEU A 354 20.61 -20.31 -0.43
N ASP A 355 21.67 -20.26 -1.24
CA ASP A 355 22.67 -21.35 -1.37
C ASP A 355 23.56 -21.52 -0.11
N ARG A 356 23.47 -20.61 0.88
CA ARG A 356 24.38 -20.52 2.04
C ARG A 356 23.69 -20.46 3.40
N THR A 357 22.36 -20.43 3.43
CA THR A 357 21.56 -20.42 4.65
C THR A 357 20.53 -21.55 4.67
N SER A 358 20.05 -21.90 5.86
CA SER A 358 18.94 -22.83 6.04
C SER A 358 17.69 -22.06 6.48
N LEU A 359 16.51 -22.48 6.03
CA LEU A 359 15.24 -21.95 6.53
C LEU A 359 14.75 -22.77 7.73
N TRP A 360 14.42 -22.08 8.81
CA TRP A 360 13.91 -22.66 10.04
C TRP A 360 12.53 -22.14 10.38
N PHE A 361 11.80 -22.95 11.13
CA PHE A 361 10.53 -22.60 11.75
C PHE A 361 10.66 -22.73 13.26
N HIS A 362 10.29 -21.68 13.98
CA HIS A 362 10.19 -21.65 15.43
C HIS A 362 8.73 -21.64 15.85
N ASP A 363 8.41 -22.40 16.89
CA ASP A 363 7.12 -22.40 17.57
C ASP A 363 7.34 -22.46 19.09
N ASN A 364 6.79 -21.47 19.80
CA ASN A 364 6.96 -21.29 21.24
C ASN A 364 6.16 -22.31 22.07
N VAL A 365 5.08 -22.89 21.53
CA VAL A 365 4.21 -23.85 22.22
C VAL A 365 4.95 -25.16 22.41
N CYS A 366 5.67 -25.60 21.38
CA CYS A 366 6.45 -26.82 21.43
C CYS A 366 7.94 -26.59 21.74
N GLY A 367 8.40 -25.33 21.77
CA GLY A 367 9.80 -24.95 21.99
C GLY A 367 10.76 -25.50 20.93
N ALA A 368 10.23 -25.96 19.80
CA ALA A 368 10.99 -26.65 18.77
C ALA A 368 11.44 -25.67 17.69
N HIS A 369 12.70 -25.81 17.28
CA HIS A 369 13.23 -25.21 16.07
C HIS A 369 13.31 -26.31 15.01
N ILE A 370 12.46 -26.21 14.00
CA ILE A 370 12.34 -27.20 12.95
C ILE A 370 13.03 -26.67 11.71
N ARG A 371 14.06 -27.39 11.26
CA ARG A 371 14.74 -27.06 10.00
C ARG A 371 13.83 -27.47 8.85
N VAL A 372 13.34 -26.50 8.09
CA VAL A 372 12.37 -26.71 7.01
C VAL A 372 13.08 -27.01 5.70
N PHE A 373 14.14 -26.25 5.42
CA PHE A 373 15.02 -26.46 4.26
C PHE A 373 16.47 -26.45 4.74
N PRO A 374 17.12 -27.63 4.79
CA PRO A 374 18.54 -27.69 5.06
C PRO A 374 19.34 -27.18 3.88
N ASN A 375 20.42 -26.46 4.15
CA ASN A 375 21.40 -26.17 3.11
C ASN A 375 22.36 -27.36 2.87
N ASP A 376 21.81 -28.49 2.43
CA ASP A 376 22.57 -29.68 2.06
C ASP A 376 22.08 -30.28 0.74
N SER A 377 22.72 -31.37 0.31
CA SER A 377 22.45 -32.03 -0.96
C SER A 377 21.04 -32.65 -1.07
N SER A 378 20.27 -32.70 0.02
CA SER A 378 18.96 -33.36 0.04
C SER A 378 17.82 -32.48 -0.48
N ARG A 379 17.87 -31.16 -0.24
CA ARG A 379 16.84 -30.21 -0.67
C ARG A 379 17.34 -28.76 -0.61
N LYS A 380 17.73 -28.20 -1.76
CA LYS A 380 18.17 -26.79 -1.83
C LYS A 380 17.04 -25.81 -1.51
N LEU A 381 17.39 -24.77 -0.76
CA LEU A 381 16.55 -23.60 -0.55
C LEU A 381 16.57 -22.72 -1.81
N THR A 382 15.39 -22.36 -2.32
CA THR A 382 15.21 -21.54 -3.53
C THR A 382 14.20 -20.43 -3.26
N GLN A 383 14.14 -19.42 -4.13
CA GLN A 383 13.11 -18.36 -4.10
C GLN A 383 11.69 -18.94 -4.01
N SER A 384 11.40 -19.99 -4.80
CA SER A 384 10.09 -20.67 -4.78
C SER A 384 9.83 -21.48 -3.51
N ALA A 385 10.88 -22.01 -2.87
CA ALA A 385 10.78 -22.71 -1.60
C ALA A 385 10.37 -21.80 -0.44
N LEU A 386 10.49 -20.47 -0.61
CA LEU A 386 10.04 -19.50 0.38
C LEU A 386 8.51 -19.41 0.52
N HIS A 387 7.75 -20.05 -0.37
CA HIS A 387 6.29 -20.18 -0.28
C HIS A 387 5.83 -21.54 0.26
N TRP A 388 6.69 -22.22 1.02
CA TRP A 388 6.40 -23.55 1.52
C TRP A 388 5.29 -23.56 2.57
N ARG A 389 4.52 -24.64 2.55
CA ARG A 389 3.43 -24.92 3.48
C ARG A 389 3.66 -26.27 4.16
N SER A 390 3.41 -26.33 5.46
CA SER A 390 3.24 -27.60 6.18
C SER A 390 1.91 -27.70 6.88
N GLN A 391 1.56 -28.94 7.21
CA GLN A 391 0.57 -29.31 8.20
C GLN A 391 1.26 -30.18 9.23
N GLY A 392 0.91 -30.05 10.51
CA GLY A 392 1.27 -31.10 11.48
C GLY A 392 2.63 -30.94 12.17
N THR A 393 3.30 -29.78 12.14
CA THR A 393 4.54 -29.66 12.91
C THR A 393 4.26 -29.57 14.41
N CYS A 394 5.03 -30.33 15.18
CA CYS A 394 5.05 -30.36 16.64
C CYS A 394 3.67 -30.45 17.35
N HIS A 395 2.87 -31.46 16.98
CA HIS A 395 1.58 -31.82 17.61
C HIS A 395 0.38 -30.89 17.29
N LEU A 396 0.54 -29.90 16.42
CA LEU A 396 -0.57 -29.07 15.96
C LEU A 396 -1.06 -29.53 14.59
N ASN A 397 -2.37 -29.77 14.46
CA ASN A 397 -3.00 -30.10 13.17
C ASN A 397 -3.14 -28.87 12.25
N ASP A 398 -2.64 -27.71 12.67
CA ASP A 398 -2.77 -26.46 11.94
C ASP A 398 -1.82 -26.41 10.74
N ALA A 399 -2.28 -25.73 9.69
CA ALA A 399 -1.45 -25.44 8.52
C ALA A 399 -0.72 -24.11 8.73
N PHE A 400 0.56 -24.06 8.33
CA PHE A 400 1.35 -22.84 8.38
C PHE A 400 2.15 -22.66 7.09
N ASP A 401 2.32 -21.40 6.72
CA ASP A 401 2.92 -20.96 5.46
C ASP A 401 4.14 -20.07 5.74
N SER A 402 5.26 -20.28 5.05
CA SER A 402 6.47 -19.46 5.21
C SER A 402 6.36 -18.02 4.73
N TYR A 403 5.27 -17.70 4.05
CA TYR A 403 4.89 -16.36 3.61
C TYR A 403 3.67 -15.80 4.37
N GLY A 404 3.05 -16.58 5.26
CA GLY A 404 1.92 -16.18 6.11
C GLY A 404 2.39 -15.72 7.50
N TRP A 405 1.71 -14.74 8.09
CA TRP A 405 2.02 -14.25 9.43
C TRP A 405 1.16 -14.91 10.50
N ALA A 406 1.74 -15.21 11.66
CA ALA A 406 1.00 -15.44 12.90
C ALA A 406 1.21 -14.23 13.82
N ASP A 407 0.12 -13.52 14.15
CA ASP A 407 0.08 -12.57 15.25
C ASP A 407 -0.12 -13.33 16.56
N HIS A 408 0.67 -13.02 17.58
CA HIS A 408 0.13 -12.68 18.90
C HIS A 408 1.25 -12.02 19.72
N GLY A 409 1.02 -10.75 20.09
CA GLY A 409 1.39 -10.18 21.38
C GLY A 409 2.85 -9.78 21.63
N ASN A 410 3.07 -8.46 21.66
CA ASN A 410 4.21 -7.72 22.21
C ASN A 410 5.53 -7.72 21.40
N LEU A 411 5.93 -6.50 21.04
CA LEU A 411 7.20 -6.13 20.42
C LEU A 411 8.40 -6.56 21.28
N GLY A 412 9.09 -7.59 20.82
CA GLY A 412 10.49 -7.88 21.13
C GLY A 412 11.21 -8.23 19.83
N ALA A 413 11.42 -7.23 18.98
CA ALA A 413 12.14 -7.40 17.71
C ALA A 413 13.62 -7.69 17.96
N ARG A 414 13.98 -8.97 18.06
CA ARG A 414 15.31 -9.50 17.73
C ARG A 414 15.14 -10.88 17.12
N GLY A 415 15.64 -11.04 15.90
CA GLY A 415 15.70 -12.32 15.20
C GLY A 415 14.82 -12.38 13.95
N ILE A 416 15.10 -11.55 12.93
CA ILE A 416 14.74 -11.93 11.56
C ILE A 416 15.97 -12.33 10.73
N PHE A 417 17.18 -12.10 11.25
CA PHE A 417 18.40 -12.71 10.72
C PHE A 417 19.48 -12.81 11.81
N GLY A 418 19.31 -13.72 12.77
CA GLY A 418 20.29 -13.86 13.85
C GLY A 418 20.03 -15.05 14.74
N SER A 419 21.06 -15.85 14.96
CA SER A 419 21.11 -16.99 15.88
C SER A 419 21.07 -16.63 17.37
N GLU A 420 20.74 -15.38 17.74
CA GLU A 420 20.56 -15.00 19.14
C GLU A 420 19.28 -15.66 19.68
N LYS A 421 19.48 -16.66 20.53
CA LYS A 421 18.48 -17.33 21.38
C LYS A 421 17.21 -16.49 21.56
N LEU A 422 16.12 -16.93 20.93
CA LEU A 422 14.75 -16.47 21.19
C LEU A 422 14.38 -16.85 22.64
N THR A 423 14.91 -16.11 23.63
CA THR A 423 14.58 -16.34 25.05
C THR A 423 13.47 -15.41 25.48
N ASN A 424 12.33 -16.02 25.75
CA ASN A 424 11.32 -15.63 26.74
C ASN A 424 10.58 -14.27 26.56
N GLY A 425 10.38 -13.82 25.32
CA GLY A 425 9.49 -12.68 25.05
C GLY A 425 9.19 -12.36 23.58
N SER A 426 9.41 -13.31 22.66
CA SER A 426 9.36 -13.11 21.21
C SER A 426 8.31 -13.99 20.53
N LYS A 427 7.93 -13.61 19.29
CA LYS A 427 6.88 -14.16 18.41
C LYS A 427 6.54 -15.64 18.67
N GLU A 428 5.25 -15.93 18.82
CA GLU A 428 4.78 -17.29 19.11
C GLU A 428 5.17 -18.30 18.03
N ARG A 429 5.08 -17.93 16.75
CA ARG A 429 5.49 -18.77 15.60
C ARG A 429 6.15 -17.91 14.53
N THR A 430 7.31 -18.31 14.00
CA THR A 430 7.98 -17.55 12.93
C THR A 430 8.92 -18.41 12.09
N PHE A 431 9.12 -17.99 10.85
CA PHE A 431 10.23 -18.47 10.02
C PHE A 431 11.44 -17.55 10.18
N TYR A 432 12.65 -18.10 10.06
CA TYR A 432 13.90 -17.34 10.05
C TYR A 432 14.99 -18.08 9.26
N PHE A 433 15.99 -17.33 8.79
CA PHE A 433 17.19 -17.90 8.17
C PHE A 433 18.31 -18.02 9.21
N ASP A 434 19.09 -19.09 9.11
CA ASP A 434 20.37 -19.17 9.83
C ASP A 434 21.33 -18.10 9.33
N ASP A 435 22.22 -17.66 10.22
CA ASP A 435 23.38 -16.88 9.80
C ASP A 435 24.22 -17.71 8.83
N VAL A 436 24.79 -17.04 7.82
CA VAL A 436 25.81 -17.68 6.99
C VAL A 436 27.03 -18.03 7.85
N ALA A 437 27.76 -19.09 7.47
CA ALA A 437 29.00 -19.43 8.16
C ALA A 437 30.00 -18.25 8.14
N ASP A 438 30.88 -18.19 9.14
CA ASP A 438 31.78 -17.05 9.38
C ASP A 438 32.58 -16.66 8.12
N GLU A 439 33.05 -17.64 7.35
CA GLU A 439 33.78 -17.45 6.10
C GLU A 439 32.99 -16.75 4.99
N PHE A 440 31.65 -16.76 5.08
CA PHE A 440 30.73 -16.16 4.13
C PHE A 440 30.21 -14.79 4.59
N ARG A 441 30.42 -14.38 5.85
CA ARG A 441 29.92 -13.09 6.37
C ARG A 441 30.43 -11.88 5.59
N ARG A 442 31.65 -12.00 5.03
CA ARG A 442 32.26 -11.00 4.16
C ARG A 442 31.44 -10.70 2.90
N GLY A 443 30.48 -11.54 2.50
CA GLY A 443 29.74 -11.39 1.26
C GLY A 443 30.54 -11.84 0.03
N SER A 444 30.11 -11.43 -1.17
CA SER A 444 30.74 -11.91 -2.40
C SER A 444 31.93 -11.06 -2.83
N THR A 445 33.05 -11.72 -3.15
CA THR A 445 34.20 -11.08 -3.80
C THR A 445 34.05 -10.99 -5.32
N ASP A 446 33.08 -11.71 -5.90
CA ASP A 446 32.69 -11.55 -7.30
C ASP A 446 31.68 -10.41 -7.40
N THR A 447 32.11 -9.29 -7.97
CA THR A 447 31.28 -8.08 -8.05
C THR A 447 30.05 -8.24 -8.93
N ARG A 448 29.97 -9.32 -9.74
CA ARG A 448 28.76 -9.69 -10.50
C ARG A 448 27.62 -10.16 -9.59
N ASP A 449 27.94 -10.57 -8.37
CA ASP A 449 26.92 -10.92 -7.37
C ASP A 449 26.34 -9.68 -6.67
N TRP A 450 26.91 -8.49 -6.85
CA TRP A 450 26.49 -7.26 -6.18
C TRP A 450 25.24 -6.67 -6.85
N THR A 451 24.16 -7.45 -6.85
CA THR A 451 22.88 -7.09 -7.46
C THR A 451 22.25 -5.91 -6.71
N THR A 452 21.84 -4.90 -7.48
CA THR A 452 20.96 -3.84 -6.98
C THR A 452 19.53 -4.19 -7.36
N TYR A 453 18.67 -4.27 -6.36
CA TYR A 453 17.24 -4.49 -6.55
C TYR A 453 16.55 -3.15 -6.62
N PHE A 454 15.51 -3.03 -7.41
CA PHE A 454 14.69 -1.83 -7.42
C PHE A 454 13.22 -2.14 -7.53
N HIS A 455 12.44 -1.18 -7.09
CA HIS A 455 11.00 -1.10 -7.27
C HIS A 455 10.68 0.36 -7.58
N ALA A 456 9.84 0.58 -8.56
CA ALA A 456 9.32 1.89 -8.91
C ALA A 456 7.84 1.92 -8.55
N TYR A 457 7.34 3.05 -8.08
CA TYR A 457 5.90 3.24 -7.89
C TYR A 457 5.51 4.71 -8.05
N PRO A 458 4.26 5.01 -8.48
CA PRO A 458 3.77 6.37 -8.56
C PRO A 458 3.78 7.07 -7.20
N ASN A 459 4.18 8.34 -7.15
CA ASN A 459 4.20 9.13 -5.93
C ASN A 459 3.14 10.24 -5.89
N GLU A 460 2.93 10.83 -4.72
CA GLU A 460 1.91 11.85 -4.47
C GLU A 460 2.12 13.17 -5.26
N SER A 461 3.33 13.38 -5.81
CA SER A 461 3.63 14.54 -6.66
C SER A 461 3.28 14.30 -8.14
N GLY A 462 2.59 13.19 -8.45
CA GLY A 462 2.28 12.78 -9.82
C GLY A 462 3.50 12.30 -10.60
N GLY A 463 4.60 12.01 -9.92
CA GLY A 463 5.83 11.45 -10.50
C GLY A 463 6.05 10.00 -10.06
N VAL A 464 7.31 9.58 -10.03
CA VAL A 464 7.71 8.21 -9.69
C VAL A 464 8.72 8.23 -8.53
N THR A 465 8.55 7.36 -7.55
CA THR A 465 9.59 7.07 -6.56
C THR A 465 10.29 5.78 -6.96
N LEU A 466 11.62 5.84 -7.06
CA LEU A 466 12.48 4.70 -7.34
C LEU A 466 13.16 4.28 -6.04
N GLN A 467 12.88 3.08 -5.55
CA GLN A 467 13.58 2.50 -4.42
C GLN A 467 14.68 1.58 -4.93
N TYR A 468 15.88 1.69 -4.36
CA TYR A 468 17.00 0.82 -4.65
C TYR A 468 17.47 0.14 -3.38
N TRP A 469 17.77 -1.14 -3.46
CA TRP A 469 18.31 -1.93 -2.36
C TRP A 469 19.52 -2.74 -2.77
N ARG A 470 20.42 -2.92 -1.80
CA ARG A 470 21.53 -3.86 -1.87
C ARG A 470 21.42 -4.79 -0.68
N PHE A 471 21.82 -6.03 -0.90
CA PHE A 471 21.80 -7.05 0.14
C PHE A 471 23.23 -7.35 0.60
N TYR A 472 23.41 -7.50 1.91
CA TYR A 472 24.65 -7.87 2.56
C TYR A 472 24.43 -9.12 3.39
N ALA A 473 25.43 -10.01 3.41
CA ALA A 473 25.30 -11.29 4.11
C ALA A 473 25.35 -11.17 5.64
N TYR A 474 25.92 -10.07 6.14
CA TYR A 474 26.18 -9.85 7.57
C TYR A 474 26.37 -8.37 7.87
N ASN A 475 25.96 -7.94 9.07
CA ASN A 475 26.13 -6.58 9.58
C ASN A 475 26.77 -6.66 10.97
N ASP A 476 27.83 -5.87 11.22
CA ASP A 476 28.57 -5.87 12.48
C ASP A 476 27.86 -5.08 13.60
N GLY A 477 26.79 -4.35 13.28
CA GLY A 477 25.72 -3.85 14.18
C GLY A 477 26.13 -2.84 15.25
N GLY A 478 27.43 -2.61 15.46
CA GLY A 478 27.96 -1.73 16.48
C GLY A 478 27.33 -1.96 17.86
N LYS A 479 26.69 -0.92 18.41
CA LYS A 479 26.07 -0.96 19.75
C LYS A 479 24.73 -1.72 19.79
N PHE A 480 24.15 -2.06 18.63
CA PHE A 480 22.84 -2.71 18.54
C PHE A 480 22.92 -4.24 18.39
N GLY A 481 24.15 -4.77 18.27
CA GLY A 481 24.42 -6.21 18.10
C GLY A 481 24.57 -6.57 16.63
N SER A 482 25.53 -7.42 16.30
CA SER A 482 25.75 -7.93 14.95
C SER A 482 24.67 -8.94 14.56
N HIS A 483 24.39 -9.04 13.26
CA HIS A 483 23.35 -9.93 12.75
C HIS A 483 23.69 -10.42 11.34
N GLY A 484 23.26 -11.63 10.98
CA GLY A 484 23.25 -12.07 9.58
C GLY A 484 22.30 -11.21 8.76
N GLY A 485 22.49 -11.14 7.45
CA GLY A 485 21.57 -10.52 6.49
C GLY A 485 21.25 -9.04 6.72
N ASP A 486 21.48 -8.20 5.72
CA ASP A 486 21.09 -6.80 5.80
C ASP A 486 20.66 -6.21 4.46
N TRP A 487 19.64 -5.36 4.50
CA TRP A 487 19.03 -4.74 3.32
C TRP A 487 19.11 -3.23 3.43
N GLU A 488 19.91 -2.64 2.55
CA GLU A 488 20.26 -1.23 2.67
C GLU A 488 20.07 -0.49 1.35
N GLY A 489 19.45 0.69 1.44
CA GLY A 489 18.81 1.28 0.28
C GLY A 489 18.65 2.80 0.30
N LEU A 490 18.09 3.30 -0.78
CA LEU A 490 17.66 4.69 -0.90
C LEU A 490 16.43 4.81 -1.80
N HIS A 491 15.72 5.92 -1.67
CA HIS A 491 14.70 6.31 -2.62
C HIS A 491 15.15 7.53 -3.41
N VAL A 492 14.91 7.56 -4.72
CA VAL A 492 15.00 8.75 -5.56
C VAL A 492 13.57 9.16 -5.91
N VAL A 493 13.16 10.36 -5.48
CA VAL A 493 11.82 10.89 -5.72
C VAL A 493 11.87 11.76 -6.97
N LEU A 494 11.04 11.43 -7.96
CA LEU A 494 10.90 12.17 -9.20
C LEU A 494 9.57 12.93 -9.24
N ASP A 495 9.55 14.13 -9.83
CA ASP A 495 8.32 14.85 -10.12
C ASP A 495 7.57 14.29 -11.35
N GLY A 496 6.41 14.87 -11.69
CA GLY A 496 5.63 14.50 -12.87
C GLY A 496 6.30 14.77 -14.22
N GLN A 497 7.50 15.37 -14.24
CA GLN A 497 8.37 15.50 -15.42
C GLN A 497 9.58 14.56 -15.34
N HIS A 498 9.53 13.60 -14.41
CA HIS A 498 10.59 12.64 -14.12
C HIS A 498 11.94 13.31 -13.81
N GLN A 499 11.92 14.48 -13.17
CA GLN A 499 13.11 15.13 -12.64
C GLN A 499 13.26 14.81 -11.15
N PRO A 500 14.48 14.50 -10.67
CA PRO A 500 14.69 14.22 -9.26
C PRO A 500 14.45 15.48 -8.42
N THR A 501 13.70 15.34 -7.34
CA THR A 501 13.41 16.41 -6.37
C THR A 501 14.08 16.14 -5.02
N ALA A 502 14.15 14.87 -4.61
CA ALA A 502 14.71 14.46 -3.33
C ALA A 502 15.32 13.05 -3.38
N VAL A 503 16.18 12.77 -2.40
CA VAL A 503 16.70 11.42 -2.10
C VAL A 503 16.49 11.12 -0.64
N TYR A 504 15.94 9.94 -0.35
CA TYR A 504 15.76 9.45 1.02
C TYR A 504 16.73 8.32 1.27
N LEU A 505 17.52 8.41 2.33
CA LEU A 505 18.47 7.37 2.69
C LEU A 505 17.83 6.44 3.70
N MET A 506 17.87 5.13 3.40
CA MET A 506 17.56 4.11 4.39
C MET A 506 18.81 3.98 5.25
N ASN A 507 18.73 4.52 6.46
CA ASN A 507 19.69 4.35 7.54
C ASN A 507 18.89 4.47 8.84
N HIS A 508 19.54 4.35 10.01
CA HIS A 508 18.87 4.42 11.30
C HIS A 508 18.11 5.75 11.58
N GLU A 509 18.34 6.80 10.78
CA GLU A 509 17.68 8.11 10.93
C GLU A 509 16.53 8.34 9.93
N GLY A 510 16.46 7.58 8.82
CA GLY A 510 15.39 7.69 7.82
C GLY A 510 15.25 9.08 7.20
N LYS A 511 16.38 9.74 6.87
CA LYS A 511 16.38 11.17 6.51
C LYS A 511 16.26 11.41 4.99
N GLY A 512 15.35 12.31 4.63
CA GLY A 512 15.21 12.88 3.29
C GLY A 512 16.11 14.10 3.06
N PHE A 513 16.62 14.23 1.84
CA PHE A 513 17.46 15.34 1.39
C PHE A 513 16.91 15.90 0.08
N ASN A 514 16.93 17.22 -0.08
CA ASN A 514 16.63 17.82 -1.38
C ASN A 514 17.71 17.40 -2.38
N LYS A 515 17.38 17.40 -3.68
CA LYS A 515 18.34 17.10 -4.75
C LYS A 515 19.66 17.90 -4.61
N SER A 516 19.57 19.17 -4.21
CA SER A 516 20.72 20.07 -4.05
C SER A 516 21.69 19.66 -2.94
N ASP A 517 21.21 18.87 -1.98
CA ASP A 517 21.96 18.49 -0.79
C ASP A 517 22.68 17.13 -0.97
N VAL A 518 22.52 16.52 -2.14
CA VAL A 518 23.10 15.23 -2.52
C VAL A 518 24.09 15.43 -3.65
N GLU A 519 25.20 14.71 -3.60
CA GLU A 519 26.18 14.71 -4.69
C GLU A 519 25.68 13.85 -5.85
N TRP A 520 25.83 14.32 -7.09
CA TRP A 520 25.42 13.59 -8.30
C TRP A 520 26.56 13.49 -9.30
N HIS A 521 26.64 12.38 -10.01
CA HIS A 521 27.46 12.24 -11.22
C HIS A 521 26.54 12.01 -12.42
N GLY A 522 26.33 13.06 -13.22
CA GLY A 522 25.29 13.05 -14.24
C GLY A 522 23.91 12.97 -13.57
N THR A 523 23.16 11.91 -13.86
CA THR A 523 21.84 11.62 -13.25
C THR A 523 21.90 10.65 -12.09
N HIS A 524 23.09 10.17 -11.71
CA HIS A 524 23.24 9.14 -10.68
C HIS A 524 23.59 9.77 -9.32
N PRO A 525 22.80 9.55 -8.26
CA PRO A 525 23.14 10.05 -6.93
C PRO A 525 24.32 9.26 -6.36
N ILE A 526 25.22 9.93 -5.64
CA ILE A 526 26.39 9.33 -5.01
C ILE A 526 26.09 9.08 -3.54
N ILE A 527 26.16 7.80 -3.15
CA ILE A 527 25.85 7.30 -1.82
C ILE A 527 27.06 6.56 -1.25
N TYR A 528 27.22 6.60 0.07
CA TYR A 528 28.27 5.92 0.80
C TYR A 528 27.66 4.91 1.75
N VAL A 529 28.36 3.82 2.01
CA VAL A 529 27.94 2.76 2.92
C VAL A 529 28.66 2.96 4.25
N GLU A 530 27.93 2.95 5.37
CA GLU A 530 28.56 2.99 6.69
C GLU A 530 29.39 1.71 6.92
N HIS A 531 30.68 1.89 7.19
CA HIS A 531 31.64 0.79 7.34
C HIS A 531 31.14 -0.30 8.31
N GLY A 532 30.90 -1.50 7.79
CA GLY A 532 30.44 -2.68 8.53
C GLY A 532 29.01 -2.64 9.08
N LYS A 533 28.32 -1.49 9.03
CA LYS A 533 26.93 -1.33 9.51
C LYS A 533 25.91 -1.04 8.42
N HIS A 534 26.39 -0.83 7.20
CA HIS A 534 25.66 -0.76 5.94
C HIS A 534 24.62 0.34 5.75
N GLY A 535 24.35 1.17 6.77
CA GLY A 535 23.49 2.35 6.64
C GLY A 535 23.91 3.24 5.46
N SER A 536 22.94 3.69 4.66
CA SER A 536 23.20 4.59 3.54
C SER A 536 23.47 6.03 4.00
N LEU A 537 24.60 6.60 3.56
CA LEU A 537 25.10 7.91 3.96
C LEU A 537 25.26 8.85 2.75
N ARG A 538 25.11 10.16 2.99
CA ARG A 538 25.33 11.22 1.98
C ARG A 538 26.81 11.60 1.77
N GLY A 539 27.70 11.11 2.63
CA GLY A 539 29.11 11.48 2.64
C GLY A 539 29.97 10.40 3.28
N GLY A 540 31.18 10.24 2.78
CA GLY A 540 32.14 9.23 3.22
C GLY A 540 33.42 9.26 2.39
N PRO A 541 34.39 8.39 2.67
CA PRO A 541 35.64 8.34 1.93
C PRO A 541 35.44 7.72 0.53
N LYS A 542 36.08 8.31 -0.50
CA LYS A 542 36.13 7.78 -1.88
C LYS A 542 37.40 6.96 -2.15
N ASN A 543 37.84 6.18 -1.16
CA ASN A 543 39.11 5.43 -1.21
C ASN A 543 38.91 3.93 -1.49
N GLY A 544 37.67 3.46 -1.52
CA GLY A 544 37.33 2.05 -1.64
C GLY A 544 36.72 1.67 -2.98
N TYR A 545 35.72 0.78 -2.95
CA TYR A 545 35.02 0.31 -4.14
C TYR A 545 34.00 1.35 -4.59
N ARG A 546 33.99 1.67 -5.89
CA ARG A 546 32.95 2.48 -6.51
C ARG A 546 32.08 1.60 -7.39
N GLN A 547 30.86 1.32 -6.95
CA GLN A 547 29.88 0.52 -7.66
C GLN A 547 28.92 1.39 -8.47
N GLU A 548 28.76 1.06 -9.74
CA GLU A 548 27.73 1.60 -10.64
C GLU A 548 26.53 0.64 -10.66
N CYS A 549 25.38 1.05 -10.13
CA CYS A 549 24.25 0.16 -9.85
C CYS A 549 23.23 0.00 -11.00
N TRP A 550 23.62 0.29 -12.25
CA TRP A 550 22.76 0.14 -13.43
C TRP A 550 23.21 -1.06 -14.27
N SER A 551 22.39 -1.47 -15.25
CA SER A 551 22.71 -2.60 -16.13
C SER A 551 24.00 -2.34 -16.93
N GLY A 552 24.97 -3.24 -16.79
CA GLY A 552 26.29 -3.11 -17.40
C GLY A 552 27.23 -2.14 -16.69
N GLY A 553 26.84 -1.62 -15.52
CA GLY A 553 27.71 -0.85 -14.63
C GLY A 553 28.96 -1.62 -14.21
N LYS A 554 29.99 -0.90 -13.79
CA LYS A 554 31.25 -1.47 -13.30
C LYS A 554 31.45 -1.22 -11.81
N VAL A 555 32.22 -2.09 -11.17
CA VAL A 555 32.85 -1.81 -9.89
C VAL A 555 34.30 -1.41 -10.14
N THR A 556 34.67 -0.19 -9.75
CA THR A 556 36.08 0.23 -9.67
C THR A 556 36.62 -0.15 -8.30
N HIS A 557 37.68 -0.96 -8.28
CA HIS A 557 38.35 -1.43 -7.08
C HIS A 557 39.27 -0.35 -6.49
N PRO A 558 39.69 -0.47 -5.22
CA PRO A 558 40.61 0.49 -4.59
C PRO A 558 41.94 0.66 -5.34
N ASN A 559 42.39 -0.36 -6.08
CA ASN A 559 43.60 -0.33 -6.90
C ASN A 559 43.38 0.25 -8.32
N GLY A 560 42.18 0.73 -8.63
CA GLY A 560 41.79 1.30 -9.92
C GLY A 560 41.35 0.29 -10.99
N SER A 561 41.49 -1.01 -10.76
CA SER A 561 40.96 -2.03 -11.68
C SER A 561 39.43 -2.01 -11.73
N ARG A 562 38.83 -2.49 -12.83
CA ARG A 562 37.38 -2.49 -13.03
C ARG A 562 36.87 -3.89 -13.34
N THR A 563 35.78 -4.27 -12.69
CA THR A 563 35.03 -5.50 -12.95
C THR A 563 33.57 -5.17 -13.22
N ASP A 564 32.80 -6.15 -13.71
CA ASP A 564 31.36 -5.99 -13.92
C ASP A 564 30.62 -5.90 -12.57
N SER A 565 29.69 -4.96 -12.46
CA SER A 565 28.76 -4.94 -11.33
C SER A 565 27.64 -5.96 -11.53
N GLY A 566 26.92 -6.25 -10.45
CA GLY A 566 25.72 -7.08 -10.51
C GLY A 566 24.59 -6.41 -11.27
N ARG A 567 23.50 -7.16 -11.43
CA ARG A 567 22.34 -6.72 -12.20
C ARG A 567 21.60 -5.59 -11.47
N LEU A 568 20.91 -4.75 -12.23
CA LEU A 568 19.79 -3.94 -11.74
C LEU A 568 18.51 -4.74 -11.97
N LEU A 569 17.82 -5.14 -10.90
CA LEU A 569 16.72 -6.11 -10.97
C LEU A 569 15.42 -5.52 -10.43
N ASN A 570 14.41 -5.41 -11.29
CA ASN A 570 13.07 -5.03 -10.86
C ASN A 570 12.45 -6.17 -10.04
N VAL A 571 12.08 -5.92 -8.79
CA VAL A 571 11.43 -6.92 -7.95
C VAL A 571 9.92 -6.96 -8.15
N GLY A 572 9.35 -5.92 -8.75
CA GLY A 572 7.92 -5.72 -8.88
C GLY A 572 7.19 -5.52 -7.56
N GLU A 573 5.87 -5.63 -7.61
CA GLU A 573 5.00 -5.47 -6.45
C GLU A 573 4.95 -6.71 -5.56
N LYS A 574 4.68 -6.51 -4.27
CA LYS A 574 4.51 -7.62 -3.30
C LYS A 574 3.51 -8.68 -3.79
N THR A 575 2.44 -8.26 -4.45
CA THR A 575 1.39 -9.17 -4.95
C THR A 575 1.63 -9.67 -6.37
N ALA A 576 2.67 -9.19 -7.04
CA ALA A 576 2.99 -9.49 -8.43
C ALA A 576 4.51 -9.32 -8.66
N CYS A 577 5.32 -10.12 -7.95
CA CYS A 577 6.77 -10.03 -8.09
C CYS A 577 7.18 -10.26 -9.56
N LEU A 578 8.15 -9.47 -10.01
CA LEU A 578 8.78 -9.64 -11.31
C LEU A 578 10.06 -10.46 -11.19
N ASN A 579 10.55 -10.95 -12.33
CA ASN A 579 11.87 -11.60 -12.46
C ASN A 579 12.12 -12.75 -11.47
N ASP A 580 11.09 -13.55 -11.16
CA ASP A 580 11.16 -14.69 -10.22
C ASP A 580 11.60 -14.32 -8.79
N GLN A 581 11.44 -13.05 -8.40
CA GLN A 581 11.84 -12.54 -7.08
C GLN A 581 10.78 -12.85 -6.00
N GLY A 582 10.47 -14.12 -5.79
CA GLY A 582 9.45 -14.58 -4.83
C GLY A 582 9.66 -14.11 -3.39
N TYR A 583 10.91 -13.84 -2.98
CA TYR A 583 11.20 -13.23 -1.67
C TYR A 583 10.51 -11.86 -1.47
N CYS A 584 10.16 -11.14 -2.55
CA CYS A 584 9.51 -9.83 -2.47
C CYS A 584 8.18 -9.89 -1.71
N GLN A 585 7.47 -11.03 -1.80
CA GLN A 585 6.20 -11.25 -1.10
C GLN A 585 6.37 -11.37 0.43
N ILE A 586 7.58 -11.68 0.89
CA ILE A 586 7.92 -11.97 2.28
C ILE A 586 8.64 -10.77 2.92
N LEU A 587 9.57 -10.16 2.19
CA LEU A 587 10.46 -9.13 2.71
C LEU A 587 9.75 -7.80 3.04
N TRP A 588 8.64 -7.50 2.37
CA TRP A 588 7.80 -6.30 2.60
C TRP A 588 7.31 -6.16 4.06
N MET A 589 7.37 -7.21 4.87
CA MET A 589 6.91 -7.19 6.26
C MET A 589 7.98 -6.84 7.30
N THR A 590 9.28 -6.90 6.96
CA THR A 590 10.34 -6.73 7.97
C THR A 590 11.21 -5.49 7.75
N VAL A 591 11.61 -5.22 6.51
CA VAL A 591 12.51 -4.10 6.19
C VAL A 591 11.70 -2.83 5.84
N PHE A 592 10.50 -2.99 5.28
CA PHE A 592 9.73 -1.89 4.68
C PHE A 592 8.77 -1.20 5.68
N GLY A 593 8.43 -1.85 6.80
CA GLY A 593 7.57 -1.27 7.84
C GLY A 593 8.25 -0.22 8.71
N GLN A 594 9.56 -0.30 8.93
CA GLN A 594 10.29 0.67 9.76
C GLN A 594 10.70 1.94 9.00
N ALA A 595 11.07 1.84 7.71
CA ALA A 595 11.46 3.00 6.91
C ALA A 595 10.28 3.91 6.52
N ALA A 596 9.09 3.33 6.29
CA ALA A 596 7.87 4.11 6.07
C ALA A 596 7.41 4.84 7.34
N ALA A 597 7.65 4.28 8.53
CA ALA A 597 7.26 4.91 9.79
C ALA A 597 8.19 6.06 10.23
N SER A 598 9.48 6.02 9.88
CA SER A 598 10.46 7.06 10.26
C SER A 598 10.47 8.27 9.31
N CYS A 599 10.05 8.13 8.05
CA CYS A 599 10.02 9.22 7.08
C CYS A 599 8.80 10.17 7.23
N PHE A 600 7.81 9.83 8.05
CA PHE A 600 6.56 10.59 8.22
C PHE A 600 6.30 11.07 9.65
N SER A 601 7.35 11.50 10.38
CA SER A 601 7.15 12.29 11.60
C SER A 601 6.81 13.75 11.27
N PRO A 602 5.68 14.33 11.74
CA PRO A 602 5.27 15.72 11.43
C PRO A 602 6.10 16.84 12.08
N SER A 603 7.29 16.56 12.63
CA SER A 603 8.00 17.49 13.51
C SER A 603 9.10 18.33 12.84
N MET A 604 8.89 18.89 11.66
CA MET A 604 9.73 20.00 11.15
C MET A 604 8.97 21.01 10.28
N ASN A 605 7.90 21.60 10.84
CA ASN A 605 7.40 22.91 10.39
C ASN A 605 7.58 23.94 11.52
N ARG A 606 8.83 24.30 11.82
CA ARG A 606 9.20 25.58 12.44
C ARG A 606 10.60 25.99 11.97
N VAL A 607 10.65 26.70 10.85
CA VAL A 607 11.69 27.71 10.64
C VAL A 607 11.12 29.02 11.18
N PRO A 608 11.80 29.73 12.10
CA PRO A 608 11.32 31.05 12.54
C PRO A 608 11.46 32.03 11.39
N ALA A 609 10.37 32.74 11.08
CA ALA A 609 10.44 33.94 10.26
C ALA A 609 11.22 35.01 11.03
N ILE A 610 12.10 35.73 10.33
CA ILE A 610 12.39 37.14 10.64
C ILE A 610 11.26 37.95 10.02
#